data_AF-A0AAE9ESE9-F1
#
_entry.id   AF-A0AAE9ESE9-F1
#
_cell.length_a   1.000
_cell.length_b   1.000
_cell.length_c   1.000
_cell.angle_alpha   90.00
_cell.angle_beta   90.00
_cell.angle_gamma   90.00
#
_symmetry.space_group_name_H-M   'P 1'
#
loop_
_entity.id
_entity.type
_entity.pdbx_description
1 polymer ?
#
loop_
_entity_poly.entity_id
_entity_poly.type
_entity_poly.pdbx_seq_one_letter_code
_entity_poly.pdbx_strand_id
1 'polypeptide(L)' 'MFSVTNGHDSTTTTMNTIQSCYSREKMLILNTSPICYLCPPYFHTVVRELPELIRLAPSPDEIVTTVLTESTQ' A
#
# COMPACT_ATOMS: atom_id res chain seq x y z
N MET A 1 -23.94 -0.86 -12.84
CA MET A 1 -23.92 -1.22 -14.28
C MET A 1 -23.49 -0.01 -15.05
N PHE A 2 -22.30 -0.03 -15.66
CA PHE A 2 -21.99 0.66 -16.92
C PHE A 2 -20.87 -0.13 -17.59
N SER A 3 -21.16 -0.72 -18.74
CA SER A 3 -20.21 -1.41 -19.61
C SER A 3 -19.78 -0.44 -20.70
N VAL A 4 -18.48 -0.36 -20.96
CA VAL A 4 -17.93 0.22 -22.18
C VAL A 4 -17.19 -0.91 -22.89
N THR A 5 -17.79 -1.44 -23.96
CA THR A 5 -17.13 -2.34 -24.91
C THR A 5 -16.84 -1.54 -26.17
N ASN A 6 -15.58 -1.25 -26.44
CA ASN A 6 -15.12 -0.97 -27.79
C ASN A 6 -14.00 -1.97 -28.11
N GLY A 7 -14.29 -2.83 -29.09
CA GLY A 7 -13.43 -3.94 -29.47
C GLY A 7 -12.22 -3.53 -30.29
N HIS A 8 -11.23 -4.43 -30.32
CA HIS A 8 -10.58 -4.93 -31.52
C HIS A 8 -9.67 -6.10 -31.12
N ASP A 9 -9.62 -7.12 -31.96
CA ASP A 9 -8.96 -8.40 -31.80
C ASP A 9 -7.54 -8.29 -31.25
N SER A 10 -7.30 -8.90 -30.08
CA SER A 10 -5.95 -9.21 -29.62
C SER A 10 -6.05 -10.39 -28.65
N THR A 11 -5.34 -11.45 -29.01
CA THR A 11 -5.15 -12.71 -28.26
C THR A 11 -5.06 -12.45 -26.77
N THR A 12 -6.21 -12.56 -26.09
CA THR A 12 -6.29 -12.30 -24.66
C THR A 12 -5.96 -13.60 -23.97
N THR A 13 -4.69 -13.77 -23.61
CA THR A 13 -4.32 -14.67 -22.50
C THR A 13 -5.25 -14.28 -21.36
N THR A 14 -6.26 -15.10 -21.07
CA THR A 14 -7.09 -14.97 -19.88
C THR A 14 -6.19 -15.18 -18.69
N MET A 15 -5.50 -14.11 -18.28
CA MET A 15 -4.96 -14.00 -16.95
C MET A 15 -6.19 -14.08 -16.06
N ASN A 16 -6.39 -15.26 -15.46
CA ASN A 16 -7.31 -15.45 -14.35
C ASN A 16 -6.90 -14.44 -13.28
N THR A 17 -7.44 -13.23 -13.40
CA THR A 17 -7.22 -12.16 -12.46
C THR A 17 -8.04 -12.60 -11.28
N ILE A 18 -7.41 -13.29 -10.34
CA ILE A 18 -8.07 -13.70 -9.10
C ILE A 18 -8.46 -12.39 -8.42
N GLN A 19 -9.71 -11.99 -8.62
CA GLN A 19 -10.27 -10.80 -8.00
C GLN A 19 -10.64 -11.14 -6.57
N SER A 20 -9.61 -11.37 -5.75
CA SER A 20 -9.75 -11.56 -4.32
C SER A 20 -10.04 -10.20 -3.68
N CYS A 21 -11.27 -10.02 -3.21
CA CYS A 21 -11.60 -8.91 -2.34
C CYS A 21 -11.13 -9.23 -0.91
N TYR A 22 -10.42 -8.31 -0.28
CA TYR A 22 -10.03 -8.41 1.12
C TYR A 22 -11.01 -7.64 2.00
N SER A 23 -11.44 -8.24 3.12
CA SER A 23 -12.14 -7.50 4.18
C SER A 23 -11.16 -6.62 4.93
N ARG A 24 -11.67 -5.67 5.73
CA ARG A 24 -10.85 -4.77 6.54
C ARG A 24 -9.91 -5.56 7.46
N GLU A 25 -10.42 -6.61 8.09
CA GLU A 25 -9.67 -7.43 9.04
C GLU A 25 -8.50 -8.14 8.34
N LYS A 26 -8.75 -8.66 7.14
CA LYS A 26 -7.69 -9.29 6.33
C LYS A 26 -6.62 -8.30 5.91
N MET A 27 -7.00 -7.06 5.56
CA MET A 27 -6.03 -6.01 5.23
C MET A 27 -5.16 -5.60 6.43
N LEU A 28 -5.72 -5.55 7.64
CA LEU A 28 -4.96 -5.25 8.86
C LEU A 28 -3.93 -6.36 9.16
N ILE A 29 -4.30 -7.62 8.95
CA ILE A 29 -3.36 -8.75 9.09
C ILE A 29 -2.24 -8.65 8.06
N LEU A 30 -2.54 -8.28 6.81
CA LEU A 30 -1.51 -8.12 5.79
C LEU A 30 -0.55 -6.96 6.07
N ASN A 31 -1.00 -5.91 6.77
CA ASN A 31 -0.18 -4.75 7.09
C ASN A 31 1.00 -5.08 8.03
N THR A 32 0.91 -6.17 8.81
CA THR A 32 2.01 -6.62 9.68
C THR A 32 3.00 -7.53 8.95
N SER A 33 2.77 -7.82 7.66
CA SER A 33 3.67 -8.66 6.87
C SER A 33 5.05 -8.00 6.72
N PRO A 34 6.16 -8.76 6.84
CA PRO A 34 7.51 -8.25 6.62
C PRO A 34 7.71 -7.54 5.28
N ILE A 35 6.93 -7.91 4.25
CA ILE A 35 7.01 -7.29 2.91
C ILE A 35 6.65 -5.80 2.93
N CYS A 36 5.79 -5.37 3.86
CA CYS A 36 5.35 -3.98 3.96
C CYS A 36 6.47 -3.04 4.46
N TYR A 37 7.59 -3.58 4.96
CA TYR A 37 8.75 -2.81 5.40
C TYR A 37 9.85 -2.72 4.33
N LEU A 38 9.66 -3.39 3.18
CA LEU A 38 10.59 -3.30 2.07
C LEU A 38 10.31 -2.06 1.21
N CYS A 39 11.34 -1.54 0.56
CA CYS A 39 11.16 -0.48 -0.43
C CYS A 39 10.26 -0.97 -1.57
N PRO A 40 9.24 -0.20 -1.98
CA PRO A 40 8.37 -0.60 -3.07
C PRO A 40 9.13 -0.66 -4.40
N PRO A 41 8.58 -1.37 -5.40
CA PRO A 41 9.07 -1.28 -6.77
C PRO A 41 9.18 0.20 -7.20
N TYR A 42 10.26 0.54 -7.90
CA TYR A 42 10.54 1.90 -8.39
C TYR A 42 10.73 2.97 -7.32
N PHE A 43 11.00 2.59 -6.06
CA PHE A 43 11.24 3.56 -4.97
C PHE A 43 12.31 4.61 -5.32
N HIS A 44 13.39 4.22 -6.00
CA HIS A 44 14.46 5.14 -6.43
C HIS A 44 13.96 6.27 -7.35
N THR A 45 12.96 6.01 -8.20
CA THR A 45 12.36 7.00 -9.09
C THR A 45 11.63 8.05 -8.26
N VAL A 46 10.83 7.61 -7.28
CA VAL A 46 10.11 8.50 -6.36
C VAL A 46 11.08 9.34 -5.54
N VAL A 47 12.16 8.74 -5.02
CA VAL A 47 13.21 9.48 -4.28
C VAL A 47 13.81 10.60 -5.11
N ARG A 48 14.03 10.37 -6.41
CA ARG A 48 14.65 11.35 -7.30
C ARG A 48 13.69 12.44 -7.75
N GLU A 49 12.45 12.07 -8.07
CA GLU A 49 11.50 12.95 -8.75
C GLU A 49 10.54 13.65 -7.79
N LEU A 50 10.16 13.00 -6.68
CA LEU A 50 9.16 13.46 -5.72
C LEU A 50 9.57 13.10 -4.27
N PRO A 51 10.74 13.57 -3.79
CA PRO A 51 11.24 13.22 -2.46
C PRO A 51 10.29 13.64 -1.31
N GLU A 52 9.48 14.68 -1.50
CA GLU A 52 8.51 15.20 -0.52
C GLU A 52 7.36 14.22 -0.21
N LEU A 53 7.10 13.25 -1.09
CA LEU A 53 6.11 12.20 -0.84
C LEU A 53 6.62 11.11 0.12
N ILE A 54 7.93 11.08 0.36
CA ILE A 54 8.56 10.10 1.23
C ILE A 54 8.47 10.62 2.66
N ARG A 55 7.67 9.94 3.48
CA ARG A 55 7.67 10.17 4.92
C ARG A 55 8.88 9.45 5.51
N LEU A 56 9.71 10.18 6.24
CA LEU A 56 10.74 9.56 7.05
C LEU A 56 10.08 8.69 8.11
N ALA A 57 10.76 7.60 8.49
CA ALA A 57 10.35 6.84 9.65
C ALA A 57 10.28 7.82 10.85
N PRO A 58 9.24 7.73 11.69
CA PRO A 58 9.18 8.53 12.90
C PRO A 58 10.45 8.29 13.70
N SER A 59 11.02 9.37 14.24
CA SER A 59 12.18 9.23 15.10
C SER A 59 11.81 8.39 16.32
N PRO A 60 12.74 7.58 16.87
CA PRO A 60 12.47 6.78 18.06
C PRO A 60 11.97 7.62 19.25
N ASP A 61 12.33 8.90 19.30
CA ASP A 61 11.92 9.84 20.35
C ASP A 61 10.45 10.31 20.22
N GLU A 62 9.88 10.30 19.00
CA GLU A 62 8.47 10.68 18.77
C GLU A 62 7.49 9.60 19.24
N ILE A 63 7.89 8.33 19.22
CA ILE A 63 7.05 7.18 19.58
C ILE A 63 6.71 7.20 21.08
N VAL A 64 7.62 7.70 21.93
CA VAL A 64 7.43 7.79 23.39
C VAL A 64 6.29 8.76 23.74
N THR A 65 6.10 9.81 22.95
CA THR A 65 5.11 10.87 23.23
C THR A 65 3.68 10.41 22.93
N THR A 66 3.48 9.57 21.91
CA THR A 66 2.16 9.05 21.54
C THR A 66 1.63 7.97 22.49
N VAL A 67 2.49 7.12 23.06
CA VAL A 67 2.05 6.04 23.97
C VAL A 67 1.65 6.60 25.34
N LEU A 68 2.29 7.68 25.80
CA LEU A 68 1.98 8.33 27.08
C LEU A 68 0.66 9.12 27.06
N THR A 69 0.21 9.57 25.89
CA THR A 69 -1.02 10.37 25.77
C THR A 69 -2.29 9.53 25.61
N GLU A 70 -2.20 8.30 25.10
CA GLU A 70 -3.35 7.37 25.04
C GLU A 70 -3.61 6.62 26.37
N SER A 71 -2.65 6.61 27.30
CA SER A 71 -2.80 5.95 28.61
C SER A 71 -3.54 6.81 29.66
N THR A 72 -3.99 8.01 29.27
CA THR A 72 -4.69 8.95 30.16
C THR A 72 -6.02 9.41 29.54
N GLN A 73 -6.92 8.46 29.25
CA GLN A 73 -8.35 8.75 29.10
C GLN A 73 -9.20 7.62 29.68
#